data_AF-A0A377K9P8-F1
#
_entry.id   AF-A0A377K9P8-F1
#
_cell.length_a   1.000
_cell.length_b   1.000
_cell.length_c   1.000
_cell.angle_alpha   90.00
_cell.angle_beta   90.00
_cell.angle_gamma   90.00
#
_symmetry.space_group_name_H-M   'P 1'
#
loop_
_entity.id
_entity.type
_entity.pdbx_description
1 polymer ?
#
loop_
_entity_poly.entity_id
_entity_poly.type
_entity_poly.pdbx_seq_one_letter_code
_entity_poly.pdbx_strand_id
1 'polypeptide(L)'
;MMAKPETAVGYGRLSDDLSKVTDFRTVFRQMPKLSTGNHFGGRMVFDGKGYLFIALGENNQRPTAQDLDKLQGKLVRLTDLGEIPDDNPFIKESGVRAEIWSYGIRNPQGMAMNPWSNALWLNEHGPRGGDEINIPQKGKNYGWPLATWGINYSGFKIPEAKGEIVAGTEQPVFYWKDSPAVSGMAFYNSDKFPQWQQKLFIGALKDKDVIVMSVNGDKVTEDGRILTDRGQRIRDVSHWTRRLFIRSHRRVQWGIT
;
A
#
# COMPACT_ATOMS: atom_id res chain seq x y z
N MET A 1 -8.58 -28.13 -12.80
CA MET A 1 -7.67 -27.09 -12.22
C MET A 1 -8.51 -26.15 -11.37
N MET A 2 -8.18 -25.98 -10.09
CA MET A 2 -8.83 -24.93 -9.28
C MET A 2 -8.37 -23.55 -9.79
N ALA A 3 -9.30 -22.60 -9.92
CA ALA A 3 -8.96 -21.24 -10.33
C ALA A 3 -8.06 -20.58 -9.26
N LYS A 4 -6.91 -20.04 -9.67
CA LYS A 4 -6.04 -19.26 -8.78
C LYS A 4 -6.66 -17.87 -8.54
N PRO A 5 -6.70 -17.38 -7.29
CA PRO A 5 -7.22 -16.04 -7.00
C PRO A 5 -6.33 -14.94 -7.58
N GLU A 6 -6.90 -13.75 -7.76
CA GLU A 6 -6.23 -12.57 -8.32
C GLU A 6 -6.85 -11.29 -7.77
N THR A 7 -6.09 -10.19 -7.78
CA THR A 7 -6.64 -8.84 -7.57
C THR A 7 -7.26 -8.34 -8.86
N ALA A 8 -8.51 -7.87 -8.81
CA ALA A 8 -9.19 -7.23 -9.92
C ALA A 8 -9.84 -5.92 -9.45
N VAL A 9 -9.88 -4.93 -10.34
CA VAL A 9 -10.55 -3.65 -10.11
C VAL A 9 -11.66 -3.50 -11.14
N GLY A 10 -12.79 -2.98 -10.70
CA GLY A 10 -13.95 -2.72 -11.54
C GLY A 10 -14.84 -1.65 -10.93
N TYR A 11 -15.73 -1.11 -11.76
CA TYR A 11 -16.76 -0.17 -11.35
C TYR A 11 -18.14 -0.82 -11.47
N GLY A 12 -19.06 -0.44 -10.60
CA GLY A 12 -20.46 -0.82 -10.66
C GLY A 12 -21.30 0.22 -9.94
N ARG A 13 -22.61 0.18 -10.13
CA ARG A 13 -23.54 1.06 -9.44
C ARG A 13 -23.94 0.43 -8.11
N LEU A 14 -23.80 1.17 -7.01
CA LEU A 14 -24.44 0.79 -5.75
C LEU A 14 -25.95 1.00 -5.92
N SER A 15 -26.76 -0.02 -5.63
CA SER A 15 -28.22 0.07 -5.70
C SER A 15 -28.76 1.15 -4.78
N ASP A 16 -29.93 1.71 -5.10
CA ASP A 16 -30.51 2.84 -4.36
C ASP A 16 -30.81 2.50 -2.88
N ASP A 17 -31.03 1.22 -2.58
CA ASP A 17 -31.19 0.66 -1.23
C ASP A 17 -29.86 0.30 -0.53
N LEU A 18 -28.72 0.58 -1.18
CA LEU A 18 -27.35 0.29 -0.73
C LEU A 18 -27.05 -1.20 -0.46
N SER A 19 -27.88 -2.12 -0.96
CA SER A 19 -27.78 -3.56 -0.62
C SER A 19 -26.86 -4.35 -1.55
N LYS A 20 -26.63 -3.89 -2.78
CA LYS A 20 -25.83 -4.61 -3.79
C LYS A 20 -25.16 -3.67 -4.80
N VAL A 21 -24.10 -4.17 -5.42
CA VAL A 21 -23.49 -3.53 -6.59
C VAL A 21 -24.04 -4.18 -7.85
N THR A 22 -24.63 -3.38 -8.76
CA THR A 22 -25.11 -3.80 -10.08
C THR A 22 -24.15 -3.34 -11.17
N ASP A 23 -24.28 -3.93 -12.37
CA ASP A 23 -23.57 -3.50 -13.57
C ASP A 23 -22.04 -3.47 -13.41
N PHE A 24 -21.50 -4.40 -12.62
CA PHE A 24 -20.07 -4.45 -12.32
C PHE A 24 -19.28 -4.81 -13.58
N ARG A 25 -18.33 -3.95 -13.95
CA ARG A 25 -17.40 -4.13 -15.07
C ARG A 25 -15.97 -4.12 -14.55
N THR A 26 -15.21 -5.15 -14.90
CA THR A 26 -13.77 -5.20 -14.60
C THR A 26 -13.01 -4.29 -15.56
N VAL A 27 -12.18 -3.40 -15.01
CA VAL A 27 -11.26 -2.53 -15.77
C VAL A 27 -9.81 -2.98 -15.70
N PHE A 28 -9.45 -3.71 -14.65
CA PHE A 28 -8.08 -4.15 -14.45
C PHE A 28 -8.02 -5.50 -13.75
N ARG A 29 -7.06 -6.33 -14.16
CA ARG A 29 -6.74 -7.60 -13.49
C ARG A 29 -5.24 -7.73 -13.32
N GLN A 30 -4.82 -8.15 -12.12
CA GLN A 30 -3.45 -8.55 -11.87
C GLN A 30 -3.15 -9.83 -12.67
N MET A 31 -2.17 -9.74 -13.57
CA MET A 31 -1.78 -10.83 -14.45
C MET A 31 -0.26 -11.05 -14.39
N PRO A 32 0.22 -12.30 -14.44
CA PRO A 32 -0.54 -13.56 -14.46
C PRO A 32 -1.17 -13.93 -13.09
N LYS A 33 -2.08 -14.91 -13.11
CA LYS A 33 -2.73 -15.46 -11.88
C LYS A 33 -1.77 -16.39 -11.13
N LEU A 34 -1.02 -15.83 -10.20
CA LEU A 34 -0.01 -16.59 -9.44
C LEU A 34 -0.38 -16.83 -7.97
N SER A 35 -1.43 -16.18 -7.46
CA SER A 35 -1.71 -16.17 -6.03
C SER A 35 -2.03 -17.55 -5.47
N THR A 36 -1.53 -17.76 -4.26
CA THR A 36 -1.83 -18.90 -3.38
C THR A 36 -2.61 -18.46 -2.14
N GLY A 37 -3.16 -17.24 -2.13
CA GLY A 37 -3.96 -16.71 -1.02
C GLY A 37 -3.27 -15.64 -0.16
N ASN A 38 -2.07 -15.20 -0.53
CA ASN A 38 -1.29 -14.18 0.18
C ASN A 38 -0.91 -13.01 -0.73
N HIS A 39 -0.61 -11.87 -0.11
CA HIS A 39 0.00 -10.69 -0.75
C HIS A 39 -0.75 -10.16 -1.98
N PHE A 40 -2.06 -9.94 -1.84
CA PHE A 40 -2.87 -9.34 -2.90
C PHE A 40 -2.62 -7.84 -3.07
N GLY A 41 -2.22 -7.14 -2.00
CA GLY A 41 -2.40 -5.71 -1.90
C GLY A 41 -3.88 -5.33 -1.92
N GLY A 42 -4.26 -4.43 -2.82
CA GLY A 42 -5.66 -4.11 -3.13
C GLY A 42 -6.11 -2.71 -2.72
N ARG A 43 -5.23 -1.87 -2.16
CA ARG A 43 -5.57 -0.47 -1.89
C ARG A 43 -5.64 0.31 -3.21
N MET A 44 -6.63 1.20 -3.29
CA MET A 44 -6.87 2.10 -4.39
C MET A 44 -6.90 3.54 -3.89
N VAL A 45 -6.24 4.45 -4.60
CA VAL A 45 -6.21 5.89 -4.27
C VAL A 45 -6.34 6.70 -5.56
N PHE A 46 -7.35 7.55 -5.64
CA PHE A 46 -7.41 8.60 -6.65
C PHE A 46 -6.52 9.77 -6.22
N ASP A 47 -5.75 10.32 -7.14
CA ASP A 47 -4.85 11.45 -6.85
C ASP A 47 -5.52 12.82 -6.94
N GLY A 48 -6.78 12.87 -7.40
CA GLY A 48 -7.54 14.09 -7.62
C GLY A 48 -7.13 14.88 -8.88
N LYS A 49 -6.30 14.29 -9.74
CA LYS A 49 -5.76 14.90 -10.96
C LYS A 49 -6.05 14.05 -12.22
N GLY A 50 -7.00 13.12 -12.12
CA GLY A 50 -7.42 12.25 -13.22
C GLY A 50 -6.78 10.87 -13.23
N TYR A 51 -6.07 10.46 -12.15
CA TYR A 51 -5.44 9.15 -12.07
C TYR A 51 -5.88 8.34 -10.86
N LEU A 52 -5.89 7.02 -11.05
CA LEU A 52 -6.12 6.00 -10.04
C LEU A 52 -4.83 5.19 -9.84
N PHE A 53 -4.37 5.11 -8.60
CA PHE A 53 -3.28 4.24 -8.18
C PHE A 53 -3.80 2.95 -7.55
N ILE A 54 -3.21 1.82 -7.91
CA ILE A 54 -3.58 0.48 -7.42
C ILE A 54 -2.33 -0.21 -6.87
N ALA A 55 -2.37 -0.59 -5.59
CA ALA A 55 -1.30 -1.30 -4.92
C ALA A 55 -1.44 -2.82 -5.09
N LEU A 56 -0.42 -3.50 -5.60
CA LEU A 56 -0.45 -4.95 -5.85
C LEU A 56 0.72 -5.63 -5.16
N GLY A 57 0.42 -6.61 -4.29
CA GLY A 57 1.45 -7.46 -3.73
C GLY A 57 1.94 -8.51 -4.72
N GLU A 58 3.06 -9.15 -4.41
CA GLU A 58 3.71 -10.12 -5.32
C GLU A 58 3.18 -11.55 -5.22
N ASN A 59 2.03 -11.76 -4.58
CA ASN A 59 1.40 -13.07 -4.46
C ASN A 59 2.25 -14.13 -3.74
N ASN A 60 3.24 -13.69 -2.94
CA ASN A 60 4.25 -14.52 -2.27
C ASN A 60 5.14 -15.32 -3.24
N GLN A 61 5.28 -14.83 -4.48
CA GLN A 61 6.26 -15.24 -5.49
C GLN A 61 7.35 -14.16 -5.65
N ARG A 62 8.25 -14.07 -4.65
CA ARG A 62 9.15 -12.92 -4.44
C ARG A 62 9.83 -12.37 -5.69
N PRO A 63 10.47 -13.16 -6.57
CA PRO A 63 11.19 -12.64 -7.72
C PRO A 63 10.31 -11.82 -8.68
N THR A 64 9.02 -12.14 -8.76
CA THR A 64 8.09 -11.50 -9.69
C THR A 64 7.85 -10.01 -9.41
N ALA A 65 8.25 -9.50 -8.24
CA ALA A 65 8.26 -8.08 -7.95
C ALA A 65 9.23 -7.28 -8.85
N GLN A 66 10.32 -7.91 -9.32
CA GLN A 66 11.28 -7.32 -10.25
C GLN A 66 10.90 -7.51 -11.73
N ASP A 67 10.08 -8.51 -12.02
CA ASP A 67 9.64 -8.85 -13.37
C ASP A 67 8.64 -7.80 -13.91
N LEU A 68 9.04 -7.05 -14.93
CA LEU A 68 8.22 -6.00 -15.54
C LEU A 68 7.16 -6.53 -16.53
N ASP A 69 7.24 -7.79 -16.94
CA ASP A 69 6.21 -8.49 -17.71
C ASP A 69 5.02 -8.95 -16.83
N LYS A 70 5.12 -8.78 -15.50
CA LYS A 70 4.15 -9.24 -14.49
C LYS A 70 3.64 -8.09 -13.62
N LEU A 71 2.40 -8.22 -13.14
CA LEU A 71 1.76 -7.25 -12.24
C LEU A 71 1.89 -7.60 -10.75
N GLN A 72 2.79 -8.52 -10.40
CA GLN A 72 3.11 -8.86 -9.02
C GLN A 72 4.08 -7.84 -8.43
N GLY A 73 3.80 -7.34 -7.22
CA GLY A 73 4.71 -6.42 -6.52
C GLY A 73 4.89 -5.10 -7.25
N LYS A 74 3.77 -4.50 -7.67
CA LYS A 74 3.71 -3.29 -8.49
C LYS A 74 2.80 -2.25 -7.88
N LEU A 75 3.16 -0.99 -8.05
CA LEU A 75 2.21 0.11 -8.02
C LEU A 75 1.77 0.38 -9.46
N VAL A 76 0.48 0.27 -9.71
CA VAL A 76 -0.14 0.56 -11.01
C VAL A 76 -0.73 1.96 -11.01
N ARG A 77 -0.66 2.65 -12.14
CA ARG A 77 -1.38 3.92 -12.38
C ARG A 77 -2.23 3.79 -13.64
N LEU A 78 -3.53 4.02 -13.47
CA LEU A 78 -4.52 4.13 -14.55
C LEU A 78 -5.09 5.55 -14.57
N THR A 79 -5.81 5.91 -15.63
CA THR A 79 -6.72 7.06 -15.57
C THR A 79 -7.86 6.78 -14.57
N ASP A 80 -8.59 7.80 -14.16
CA ASP A 80 -9.77 7.65 -13.31
C ASP A 80 -10.92 6.87 -13.97
N LEU A 81 -10.87 6.69 -15.30
CA LEU A 81 -11.74 5.82 -16.08
C LEU A 81 -11.21 4.38 -16.22
N GLY A 82 -9.99 4.09 -15.75
CA GLY A 82 -9.38 2.76 -15.80
C GLY A 82 -8.58 2.47 -17.07
N GLU A 83 -8.30 3.47 -17.89
CA GLU A 83 -7.46 3.35 -19.09
C GLU A 83 -5.97 3.49 -18.74
N ILE A 84 -5.09 3.04 -19.62
CA ILE A 84 -3.63 3.20 -19.46
C ILE A 84 -3.23 4.62 -19.88
N PRO A 85 -2.62 5.43 -18.98
CA PRO A 85 -2.09 6.75 -19.33
C PRO A 85 -0.99 6.65 -20.39
N ASP A 86 -1.05 7.53 -21.38
CA ASP A 86 -0.07 7.62 -22.48
C ASP A 86 1.34 8.03 -22.00
N ASP A 87 1.42 8.64 -20.82
CA ASP A 87 2.66 9.06 -20.18
C ASP A 87 3.17 8.05 -19.13
N ASN A 88 2.61 6.84 -19.00
CA ASN A 88 3.17 5.84 -18.09
C ASN A 88 4.63 5.47 -18.45
N PRO A 89 5.49 5.17 -17.44
CA PRO A 89 6.94 5.09 -17.63
C PRO A 89 7.39 4.01 -18.63
N PHE A 90 6.62 2.93 -18.76
CA PHE A 90 7.01 1.77 -19.55
C PHE A 90 6.14 1.55 -20.79
N ILE A 91 5.35 2.54 -21.20
CA ILE A 91 4.38 2.38 -22.30
C ILE A 91 5.02 2.02 -23.64
N LYS A 92 6.27 2.43 -23.87
CA LYS A 92 7.03 2.16 -25.10
C LYS A 92 7.98 0.97 -24.97
N GLU A 93 8.02 0.30 -23.82
CA GLU A 93 8.96 -0.77 -23.55
C GLU A 93 8.36 -2.14 -23.90
N SER A 94 8.95 -2.79 -24.90
CA SER A 94 8.47 -4.09 -25.38
C SER A 94 8.58 -5.15 -24.29
N GLY A 95 7.50 -5.91 -24.07
CA GLY A 95 7.45 -6.97 -23.07
C GLY A 95 7.18 -6.50 -21.64
N VAL A 96 7.01 -5.18 -21.42
CA VAL A 96 6.66 -4.61 -20.12
C VAL A 96 5.17 -4.28 -20.05
N ARG A 97 4.60 -4.43 -18.85
CA ARG A 97 3.21 -4.04 -18.56
C ARG A 97 3.10 -2.51 -18.43
N ALA A 98 2.45 -1.89 -19.40
CA ALA A 98 2.30 -0.43 -19.49
C ALA A 98 1.50 0.17 -18.32
N GLU A 99 0.77 -0.63 -17.55
CA GLU A 99 0.06 -0.21 -16.35
C GLU A 99 1.00 0.15 -15.18
N ILE A 100 2.25 -0.32 -15.20
CA ILE A 100 3.20 -0.17 -14.09
C ILE A 100 3.63 1.30 -13.94
N TRP A 101 3.50 1.82 -12.72
CA TRP A 101 4.07 3.09 -12.29
C TRP A 101 5.38 2.91 -11.53
N SER A 102 5.43 1.97 -10.58
CA SER A 102 6.63 1.60 -9.82
C SER A 102 6.63 0.09 -9.56
N TYR A 103 7.79 -0.48 -9.23
CA TYR A 103 7.95 -1.91 -9.02
C TYR A 103 8.89 -2.22 -7.85
N GLY A 104 9.07 -3.51 -7.52
CA GLY A 104 9.93 -3.93 -6.42
C GLY A 104 9.31 -3.70 -5.04
N ILE A 105 8.00 -3.89 -4.91
CA ILE A 105 7.28 -3.87 -3.62
C ILE A 105 6.79 -5.28 -3.25
N ARG A 106 6.68 -5.61 -1.96
CA ARG A 106 6.29 -6.93 -1.47
C ARG A 106 4.77 -7.05 -1.31
N ASN A 107 4.21 -6.34 -0.34
CA ASN A 107 2.78 -6.43 -0.03
C ASN A 107 2.26 -5.10 0.53
N PRO A 108 1.98 -4.13 -0.35
CA PRO A 108 1.45 -2.83 0.05
C PRO A 108 0.08 -2.97 0.74
N GLN A 109 -0.16 -2.22 1.81
CA GLN A 109 -1.42 -2.26 2.57
C GLN A 109 -2.11 -0.90 2.62
N GLY A 110 -1.45 0.11 3.16
CA GLY A 110 -1.93 1.50 3.22
C GLY A 110 -1.40 2.31 2.03
N MET A 111 -2.25 3.18 1.47
CA MET A 111 -1.84 4.26 0.57
C MET A 111 -2.70 5.49 0.87
N ALA A 112 -2.10 6.68 0.76
CA ALA A 112 -2.81 7.95 0.92
C ALA A 112 -2.05 9.07 0.19
N MET A 113 -2.79 10.06 -0.33
CA MET A 113 -2.19 11.30 -0.82
C MET A 113 -1.75 12.15 0.37
N ASN A 114 -0.48 12.52 0.42
CA ASN A 114 0.03 13.49 1.38
C ASN A 114 -0.56 14.87 1.03
N PRO A 115 -1.34 15.50 1.93
CA PRO A 115 -2.06 16.73 1.61
C PRO A 115 -1.14 17.96 1.54
N TRP A 116 0.10 17.87 2.03
CA TRP A 116 1.06 18.98 2.03
C TRP A 116 1.96 18.96 0.79
N SER A 117 2.36 17.78 0.32
CA SER A 117 3.20 17.63 -0.89
C SER A 117 2.42 17.22 -2.14
N ASN A 118 1.16 16.81 -1.99
CA ASN A 118 0.32 16.29 -3.07
C ASN A 118 0.94 15.08 -3.80
N ALA A 119 1.73 14.30 -3.05
CA ALA A 119 2.39 13.07 -3.48
C ALA A 119 1.74 11.84 -2.83
N LEU A 120 1.70 10.72 -3.55
CA LEU A 120 1.25 9.45 -3.01
C LEU A 120 2.29 8.91 -2.04
N TRP A 121 1.86 8.47 -0.86
CA TRP A 121 2.65 7.66 0.05
C TRP A 121 2.01 6.27 0.12
N LEU A 122 2.84 5.24 0.30
CA LEU A 122 2.39 3.87 0.54
C LEU A 122 3.14 3.26 1.72
N ASN A 123 2.53 2.30 2.38
CA ASN A 123 3.22 1.41 3.31
C ASN A 123 3.08 -0.04 2.86
N GLU A 124 4.01 -0.88 3.29
CA GLU A 124 3.98 -2.30 2.98
C GLU A 124 4.49 -3.20 4.11
N HIS A 125 4.04 -4.45 4.09
CA HIS A 125 4.56 -5.48 4.98
C HIS A 125 5.90 -6.01 4.48
N GLY A 126 6.91 -6.01 5.34
CA GLY A 126 8.11 -6.81 5.18
C GLY A 126 7.88 -8.30 5.52
N PRO A 127 8.93 -9.15 5.38
CA PRO A 127 8.89 -10.54 5.83
C PRO A 127 8.92 -10.63 7.38
N ARG A 128 9.99 -11.14 7.99
CA ARG A 128 10.22 -11.02 9.43
C ARG A 128 10.97 -9.72 9.67
N GLY A 129 10.23 -8.66 9.98
CA GLY A 129 10.78 -7.30 9.99
C GLY A 129 10.74 -6.66 8.61
N GLY A 130 11.13 -5.39 8.54
CA GLY A 130 11.24 -4.63 7.31
C GLY A 130 9.92 -4.14 6.75
N ASP A 131 8.95 -3.80 7.61
CA ASP A 131 7.80 -3.00 7.16
C ASP A 131 8.30 -1.60 6.79
N GLU A 132 7.71 -0.98 5.77
CA GLU A 132 8.22 0.24 5.16
C GLU A 132 7.15 1.31 4.93
N ILE A 133 7.57 2.56 4.89
CA ILE A 133 6.87 3.68 4.24
C ILE A 133 7.69 4.13 3.03
N ASN A 134 7.05 4.19 1.87
CA ASN A 134 7.64 4.58 0.60
C ASN A 134 6.89 5.78 0.00
N ILE A 135 7.62 6.67 -0.68
CA ILE A 135 7.05 7.73 -1.53
C ILE A 135 7.27 7.29 -3.00
N PRO A 136 6.32 6.53 -3.59
CA PRO A 136 6.43 5.97 -4.94
C PRO A 136 6.65 7.01 -6.04
N GLN A 137 7.70 6.83 -6.84
CA GLN A 137 8.06 7.67 -7.98
C GLN A 137 7.94 6.92 -9.31
N LYS A 138 7.73 7.69 -10.38
CA LYS A 138 7.59 7.20 -11.76
C LYS A 138 8.79 6.35 -12.19
N GLY A 139 8.51 5.11 -12.60
CA GLY A 139 9.49 4.16 -13.14
C GLY A 139 10.47 3.59 -12.11
N LYS A 140 10.31 3.89 -10.82
CA LYS A 140 11.30 3.54 -9.79
C LYS A 140 11.11 2.13 -9.23
N ASN A 141 12.25 1.56 -8.80
CA ASN A 141 12.37 0.25 -8.18
C ASN A 141 12.52 0.38 -6.66
N TYR A 142 11.60 -0.18 -5.89
CA TYR A 142 11.64 -0.19 -4.42
C TYR A 142 12.38 -1.40 -3.84
N GLY A 143 12.96 -2.21 -4.72
CA GLY A 143 14.04 -3.13 -4.38
C GLY A 143 13.62 -4.54 -3.99
N TRP A 144 12.41 -4.79 -3.49
CA TRP A 144 12.00 -6.15 -3.12
C TRP A 144 12.08 -7.13 -4.32
N PRO A 145 12.66 -8.34 -4.16
CA PRO A 145 13.28 -8.90 -2.97
C PRO A 145 14.81 -8.72 -2.89
N LEU A 146 15.40 -7.96 -3.81
CA LEU A 146 16.85 -7.72 -3.87
C LEU A 146 17.32 -6.85 -2.69
N ALA A 147 16.52 -5.85 -2.32
CA ALA A 147 16.71 -5.03 -1.12
C ALA A 147 15.59 -5.32 -0.11
N THR A 148 15.95 -5.45 1.17
CA THR A 148 14.99 -5.65 2.26
C THR A 148 15.62 -5.30 3.60
N TRP A 149 14.88 -4.59 4.46
CA TRP A 149 15.24 -4.38 5.86
C TRP A 149 14.82 -5.54 6.79
N GLY A 150 14.11 -6.52 6.26
CA GLY A 150 13.67 -7.73 6.95
C GLY A 150 14.43 -8.99 6.57
N ILE A 151 14.27 -10.04 7.38
CA ILE A 151 14.83 -11.37 7.15
C ILE A 151 13.73 -12.39 6.86
N ASN A 152 14.11 -13.60 6.44
CA ASN A 152 13.18 -14.71 6.32
C ASN A 152 12.64 -15.11 7.70
N TYR A 153 11.43 -15.67 7.77
CA TYR A 153 10.82 -16.15 9.02
C TYR A 153 11.66 -17.23 9.71
N SER A 154 12.49 -17.96 8.95
CA SER A 154 13.48 -18.91 9.49
C SER A 154 14.58 -18.25 10.33
N GLY A 155 14.74 -16.92 10.27
CA GLY A 155 15.83 -16.18 10.92
C GLY A 155 17.06 -15.96 10.03
N PHE A 156 17.08 -16.51 8.82
CA PHE A 156 18.14 -16.31 7.84
C PHE A 156 17.76 -15.21 6.82
N LYS A 157 18.72 -14.77 6.00
CA LYS A 157 18.48 -13.81 4.92
C LYS A 157 17.41 -14.31 3.95
N ILE A 158 16.69 -13.38 3.30
CA ILE A 158 15.86 -13.70 2.15
C ILE A 158 16.78 -14.21 1.02
N PRO A 159 16.49 -15.36 0.37
CA PRO A 159 17.43 -15.99 -0.58
C PRO A 159 17.88 -15.07 -1.71
N GLU A 160 17.00 -14.21 -2.20
CA GLU A 160 17.25 -13.30 -3.32
C GLU A 160 17.92 -11.97 -2.89
N ALA A 161 17.96 -11.68 -1.59
CA ALA A 161 18.41 -10.38 -1.09
C ALA A 161 19.92 -10.21 -1.21
N LYS A 162 20.31 -9.04 -1.74
CA LYS A 162 21.70 -8.59 -1.89
C LYS A 162 22.17 -7.72 -0.72
N GLY A 163 21.23 -7.16 0.06
CA GLY A 163 21.50 -6.34 1.24
C GLY A 163 20.32 -5.44 1.59
N GLU A 164 20.48 -4.59 2.60
CA GLU A 164 19.49 -3.57 2.96
C GLU A 164 19.48 -2.41 1.96
N ILE A 165 20.67 -2.02 1.49
CA ILE A 165 20.87 -0.93 0.51
C ILE A 165 21.49 -1.53 -0.75
N VAL A 166 20.82 -1.37 -1.89
CA VAL A 166 21.23 -1.94 -3.18
C VAL A 166 21.25 -0.85 -4.24
N ALA A 167 22.31 -0.79 -5.02
CA ALA A 167 22.40 0.16 -6.12
C ALA A 167 21.28 -0.08 -7.15
N GLY A 168 20.65 1.00 -7.62
CA GLY A 168 19.52 0.93 -8.56
C GLY A 168 18.15 0.68 -7.91
N THR A 169 18.07 0.70 -6.57
CA THR A 169 16.80 0.67 -5.83
C THR A 169 16.64 1.93 -4.98
N GLU A 170 15.41 2.38 -4.82
CA GLU A 170 15.04 3.46 -3.91
C GLU A 170 14.96 2.94 -2.48
N GLN A 171 15.12 3.84 -1.51
CA GLN A 171 15.03 3.51 -0.08
C GLN A 171 13.69 4.00 0.48
N PRO A 172 13.16 3.31 1.50
CA PRO A 172 11.99 3.79 2.21
C PRO A 172 12.32 5.04 3.01
N VAL A 173 11.34 5.92 3.20
CA VAL A 173 11.47 7.09 4.08
C VAL A 173 11.40 6.70 5.56
N PHE A 174 10.88 5.52 5.86
CA PHE A 174 10.86 4.92 7.19
C PHE A 174 10.76 3.40 7.10
N TYR A 175 11.40 2.67 8.02
CA TYR A 175 11.22 1.24 8.14
C TYR A 175 11.23 0.77 9.60
N TRP A 176 10.59 -0.37 9.86
CA TRP A 176 10.61 -1.03 11.17
C TRP A 176 11.35 -2.36 11.08
N LYS A 177 12.44 -2.51 11.86
CA LYS A 177 13.11 -3.81 12.02
C LYS A 177 12.17 -4.84 12.66
N ASP A 178 11.36 -4.41 13.62
CA ASP A 178 10.29 -5.21 14.20
C ASP A 178 8.95 -4.83 13.58
N SER A 179 8.52 -5.61 12.57
CA SER A 179 7.30 -5.30 11.82
C SER A 179 6.07 -5.18 12.74
N PRO A 180 5.35 -4.03 12.72
CA PRO A 180 4.04 -3.88 13.34
C PRO A 180 2.91 -4.54 12.49
N ALA A 181 3.24 -4.98 11.27
CA ALA A 181 2.28 -5.36 10.23
C ALA A 181 1.36 -4.17 9.90
N VAL A 182 1.97 -3.12 9.35
CA VAL A 182 1.31 -1.85 8.97
C VAL A 182 0.10 -2.06 8.06
N SER A 183 -0.93 -1.24 8.21
CA SER A 183 -2.19 -1.38 7.48
C SER A 183 -2.68 -0.04 6.93
N GLY A 184 -4.00 0.21 6.90
CA GLY A 184 -4.52 1.48 6.42
C GLY A 184 -3.93 2.68 7.16
N MET A 185 -3.75 3.79 6.44
CA MET A 185 -3.13 5.00 6.95
C MET A 185 -3.87 6.26 6.50
N ALA A 186 -3.78 7.30 7.31
CA ALA A 186 -4.40 8.59 7.02
C ALA A 186 -3.53 9.75 7.52
N PHE A 187 -3.36 10.76 6.66
CA PHE A 187 -2.83 12.05 7.07
C PHE A 187 -3.92 12.87 7.75
N TYR A 188 -3.54 13.61 8.79
CA TYR A 188 -4.41 14.52 9.50
C TYR A 188 -3.99 15.98 9.26
N ASN A 189 -4.86 16.71 8.57
CA ASN A 189 -4.64 18.09 8.11
C ASN A 189 -5.81 19.03 8.47
N SER A 190 -6.56 18.70 9.53
CA SER A 190 -7.77 19.44 9.95
C SER A 190 -7.52 20.24 11.23
N ASP A 191 -8.05 21.45 11.32
CA ASP A 191 -7.92 22.28 12.53
C ASP A 191 -8.85 21.83 13.68
N LYS A 192 -9.63 20.76 13.48
CA LYS A 192 -10.56 20.26 14.52
C LYS A 192 -9.83 19.74 15.76
N PHE A 193 -8.69 19.07 15.57
CA PHE A 193 -7.77 18.65 16.62
C PHE A 193 -6.37 19.19 16.29
N PRO A 194 -6.06 20.45 16.67
CA PRO A 194 -4.80 21.09 16.29
C PRO A 194 -3.55 20.32 16.70
N GLN A 195 -3.59 19.57 17.80
CA GLN A 195 -2.50 18.71 18.27
C GLN A 195 -2.16 17.54 17.31
N TRP A 196 -3.07 17.22 16.38
CA TRP A 196 -2.86 16.20 15.36
C TRP A 196 -2.52 16.78 14.00
N GLN A 197 -2.38 18.10 13.87
CA GLN A 197 -1.87 18.68 12.64
C GLN A 197 -0.49 18.12 12.30
N GLN A 198 -0.26 17.92 11.01
CA GLN A 198 1.00 17.35 10.48
C GLN A 198 1.32 15.94 11.01
N LYS A 199 0.28 15.14 11.25
CA LYS A 199 0.42 13.73 11.65
C LYS A 199 0.00 12.75 10.55
N LEU A 200 0.65 11.60 10.54
CA LEU A 200 0.26 10.40 9.83
C LEU A 200 -0.11 9.33 10.85
N PHE A 201 -1.30 8.75 10.71
CA PHE A 201 -1.77 7.65 11.55
C PHE A 201 -1.75 6.36 10.73
N ILE A 202 -1.17 5.30 11.28
CA ILE A 202 -1.04 4.00 10.59
C ILE A 202 -1.57 2.91 11.52
N GLY A 203 -2.53 2.11 11.05
CA GLY A 203 -3.00 0.96 11.83
C GLY A 203 -1.96 -0.15 11.86
N ALA A 204 -1.80 -0.83 12.99
CA ALA A 204 -0.95 -2.00 13.15
C ALA A 204 -1.77 -3.28 13.37
N LEU A 205 -1.56 -4.28 12.53
CA LEU A 205 -2.25 -5.56 12.63
C LEU A 205 -1.62 -6.44 13.72
N LYS A 206 -0.29 -6.55 13.77
CA LYS A 206 0.41 -7.43 14.72
C LYS A 206 0.42 -6.81 16.11
N ASP A 207 0.77 -5.52 16.19
CA ASP A 207 0.89 -4.81 17.47
C ASP A 207 -0.46 -4.40 18.06
N LYS A 208 -1.53 -4.41 17.24
CA LYS A 208 -2.93 -4.19 17.66
C LYS A 208 -3.21 -2.78 18.20
N ASP A 209 -2.60 -1.79 17.57
CA ASP A 209 -2.74 -0.38 17.91
C ASP A 209 -2.69 0.51 16.66
N VAL A 210 -2.64 1.83 16.86
CA VAL A 210 -2.36 2.80 15.82
C VAL A 210 -1.05 3.52 16.12
N ILE A 211 -0.17 3.55 15.13
CA ILE A 211 1.08 4.29 15.13
C ILE A 211 0.75 5.75 14.82
N VAL A 212 1.25 6.67 15.65
CA VAL A 212 1.18 8.11 15.42
C VAL A 212 2.54 8.58 14.98
N MET A 213 2.61 9.26 13.85
CA MET A 213 3.86 9.76 13.29
C MET A 213 3.79 11.24 12.97
N SER A 214 4.87 11.97 13.23
CA SER A 214 5.07 13.35 12.77
C SER A 214 5.56 13.37 11.32
N VAL A 215 4.94 14.20 10.48
CA VAL A 215 5.33 14.40 9.08
C VAL A 215 6.07 15.72 8.94
N ASN A 216 7.25 15.69 8.33
CA ASN A 216 8.06 16.87 8.06
C ASN A 216 8.59 16.82 6.61
N GLY A 217 7.84 17.42 5.69
CA GLY A 217 8.09 17.28 4.25
C GLY A 217 8.01 15.81 3.83
N ASP A 218 9.10 15.30 3.26
CA ASP A 218 9.23 13.90 2.82
C ASP A 218 9.81 12.97 3.90
N LYS A 219 9.97 13.47 5.14
CA LYS A 219 10.44 12.70 6.28
C LYS A 219 9.32 12.43 7.27
N VAL A 220 9.47 11.36 8.04
CA VAL A 220 8.51 10.96 9.07
C VAL A 220 9.24 10.40 10.30
N THR A 221 8.71 10.64 11.49
CA THR A 221 9.21 10.07 12.76
C THR A 221 8.06 9.53 13.59
N GLU A 222 8.25 8.42 14.29
CA GLU A 222 7.24 7.84 15.19
C GLU A 222 7.17 8.61 16.51
N ASP A 223 5.98 9.10 16.87
CA ASP A 223 5.73 9.81 18.12
C ASP A 223 5.31 8.83 19.24
N GLY A 224 4.62 7.75 18.86
CA GLY A 224 4.13 6.75 19.80
C GLY A 224 2.93 5.96 19.27
N ARG A 225 2.22 5.30 20.20
CA ARG A 225 1.09 4.41 19.91
C ARG A 225 -0.18 4.84 20.65
N ILE A 226 -1.33 4.64 20.02
CA ILE A 226 -2.66 4.82 20.64
C ILE A 226 -3.52 3.57 20.42
N LEU A 227 -4.51 3.37 21.29
CA LEU A 227 -5.46 2.24 21.26
C LEU A 227 -4.87 0.85 21.60
N THR A 228 -3.63 0.79 22.09
CA THR A 228 -2.96 -0.46 22.49
C THR A 228 -3.73 -1.22 23.58
N ASP A 229 -4.30 -0.48 24.54
CA ASP A 229 -5.14 -0.99 25.64
C ASP A 229 -6.38 -1.77 25.17
N ARG A 230 -6.81 -1.55 23.93
CA ARG A 230 -8.01 -2.17 23.35
C ARG A 230 -7.73 -3.57 22.79
N GLY A 231 -6.47 -3.91 22.56
CA GLY A 231 -6.04 -5.23 22.12
C GLY A 231 -6.65 -5.69 20.79
N GLN A 232 -7.00 -4.76 19.89
CA GLN A 232 -7.66 -5.05 18.61
C GLN A 232 -6.71 -4.87 17.43
N ARG A 233 -6.68 -5.84 16.51
CA ARG A 233 -5.95 -5.70 15.24
C ARG A 233 -6.57 -4.55 14.43
N ILE A 234 -5.80 -3.50 14.14
CA ILE A 234 -6.29 -2.38 13.36
C ILE A 234 -6.06 -2.67 11.87
N ARG A 235 -7.11 -2.53 11.06
CA ARG A 235 -7.09 -2.84 9.62
C ARG A 235 -7.08 -1.57 8.77
N ASP A 236 -7.84 -0.57 9.17
CA ASP A 236 -7.95 0.67 8.42
C ASP A 236 -8.01 1.87 9.35
N VAL A 237 -7.40 2.96 8.92
CA VAL A 237 -7.46 4.28 9.53
C VAL A 237 -7.79 5.25 8.41
N SER A 238 -8.90 5.98 8.53
CA SER A 238 -9.32 6.96 7.53
C SER A 238 -9.62 8.29 8.19
N HIS A 239 -9.34 9.36 7.46
CA HIS A 239 -9.72 10.72 7.82
C HIS A 239 -10.88 11.14 6.91
N TRP A 240 -12.06 11.32 7.49
CA TRP A 240 -13.24 11.79 6.76
C TRP A 240 -13.96 12.84 7.60
N THR A 241 -14.46 13.91 6.96
CA THR A 241 -15.17 15.01 7.66
C THR A 241 -14.45 15.51 8.93
N ARG A 242 -13.13 15.77 8.85
CA ARG A 242 -12.34 16.34 9.95
C ARG A 242 -12.08 15.39 11.15
N ARG A 243 -12.45 14.10 11.06
CA ARG A 243 -12.30 13.10 12.14
C ARG A 243 -11.61 11.83 11.67
N LEU A 244 -10.93 11.15 12.59
CA LEU A 244 -10.36 9.81 12.36
C LEU A 244 -11.40 8.72 12.62
N PHE A 245 -11.53 7.82 11.66
CA PHE A 245 -12.31 6.58 11.75
C PHE A 245 -11.36 5.40 11.69
N ILE A 246 -11.52 4.47 12.63
CA ILE A 246 -10.62 3.34 12.79
C ILE A 246 -11.43 2.06 12.71
N ARG A 247 -11.05 1.16 11.81
CA ARG A 247 -11.71 -0.14 11.61
C ARG A 247 -10.83 -1.26 12.15
N SER A 248 -11.36 -2.02 13.11
CA SER A 248 -10.74 -3.27 13.54
C SER A 248 -10.94 -4.36 12.49
N HIS A 249 -10.01 -5.33 12.45
CA HIS A 249 -10.09 -6.44 11.51
C HIS A 249 -11.36 -7.31 11.69
N ARG A 250 -12.00 -7.28 12.87
CA ARG A 250 -13.24 -8.01 13.20
C ARG A 250 -14.52 -7.17 13.14
N ARG A 251 -14.54 -6.09 12.33
CA ARG A 251 -15.73 -5.23 12.05
C ARG A 251 -16.23 -4.38 13.23
N VAL A 252 -15.33 -3.83 14.05
CA VAL A 252 -15.73 -2.75 14.98
C VAL A 252 -15.13 -1.44 14.51
N GLN A 253 -15.97 -0.42 14.35
CA GLN A 253 -15.57 0.92 13.95
C GLN A 253 -15.57 1.85 15.16
N TRP A 254 -14.51 2.62 15.30
CA TRP A 254 -14.36 3.63 16.35
C TRP A 254 -14.21 4.98 15.68
N GLY A 255 -15.00 5.97 16.12
CA GLY A 255 -14.69 7.37 15.87
C GLY A 255 -13.89 7.90 17.04
N ILE A 256 -12.72 8.48 16.79
CA ILE A 256 -12.07 9.27 17.84
C ILE A 256 -12.63 10.69 17.73
N THR A 257 -13.27 11.14 18.81
CA THR A 257 -13.95 12.44 18.93
C THR A 257 -13.21 13.39 19.82
#